data_AF-A0A9D9SPH2-F1
#
_entry.id   AF-A0A9D9SPH2-F1
#
_cell.length_a   1.000
_cell.length_b   1.000
_cell.length_c   1.000
_cell.angle_alpha   90.00
_cell.angle_beta   90.00
_cell.angle_gamma   90.00
#
_symmetry.space_group_name_H-M   'P 1'
#
loop_
_entity.id
_entity.type
_entity.pdbx_description
1 polymer ?
#
loop_
_entity_poly.entity_id
_entity_poly.type
_entity_poly.pdbx_seq_one_letter_code
_entity_poly.pdbx_strand_id
1 'polypeptide(L)'
;MESVSRLVILVLVVSGAWWLWSGPIRNMRTVTFEEQMELNLDNMKRCLRSKEYVAGATGVSSEDPQGQCAKKYRLYLHEGKWYSFDQKRPG
;
A
#
# COMPACT_ATOMS: atom_id res chain seq x y z
N MET A 1 5.09 -47.15 -22.09
CA MET A 1 4.36 -45.88 -22.33
C MET A 1 4.14 -45.06 -21.06
N GLU A 2 4.01 -45.67 -19.87
CA GLU A 2 3.78 -44.93 -18.61
C GLU A 2 4.92 -44.00 -18.20
N SER A 3 6.19 -44.39 -18.41
CA SER A 3 7.35 -43.58 -18.00
C SER A 3 7.50 -42.27 -18.78
N VAL A 4 7.11 -42.26 -20.06
CA VAL A 4 7.20 -41.07 -20.93
C VAL A 4 6.13 -40.04 -20.55
N SER A 5 4.92 -40.50 -20.22
CA SER A 5 3.83 -39.62 -19.77
C SER A 5 4.18 -38.91 -18.45
N ARG A 6 4.79 -39.62 -17.50
CA ARG A 6 5.25 -39.03 -16.23
C ARG A 6 6.36 -37.98 -16.43
N LEU A 7 7.30 -38.22 -17.34
CA LEU A 7 8.36 -37.25 -17.65
C LEU A 7 7.81 -35.96 -18.26
N VAL A 8 6.87 -36.04 -19.19
CA VAL A 8 6.25 -34.86 -19.80
C VAL A 8 5.50 -34.02 -18.77
N ILE A 9 4.75 -34.67 -17.87
CA ILE A 9 4.03 -33.98 -16.79
C ILE A 9 5.02 -33.26 -15.86
N LEU A 10 6.12 -33.92 -15.48
CA LEU A 10 7.14 -33.31 -14.63
C LEU A 10 7.78 -32.08 -15.28
N VAL A 11 8.10 -32.15 -16.57
CA VAL A 11 8.65 -31.01 -17.31
C VAL A 11 7.68 -29.83 -17.36
N LEU A 12 6.38 -30.09 -17.60
CA LEU A 12 5.35 -29.04 -17.62
C LEU A 12 5.16 -28.39 -16.24
N VAL A 13 5.18 -29.17 -15.16
CA VAL A 13 5.05 -28.64 -13.80
C VAL A 13 6.27 -27.80 -13.42
N VAL A 14 7.48 -28.27 -13.72
CA VAL A 14 8.72 -27.54 -13.41
C VAL A 14 8.82 -26.24 -14.21
N SER A 15 8.49 -26.27 -15.50
CA SER A 15 8.51 -25.07 -16.35
C SER A 15 7.45 -24.05 -15.95
N GLY A 16 6.23 -24.48 -15.60
CA GLY A 16 5.19 -23.61 -15.08
C GLY A 16 5.55 -22.97 -13.73
N ALA A 17 6.13 -23.75 -12.82
CA ALA A 17 6.62 -23.25 -11.53
C ALA A 17 7.77 -22.24 -11.71
N TRP A 18 8.70 -22.51 -12.63
CA TRP A 18 9.79 -21.58 -12.97
C TRP A 18 9.24 -20.27 -13.53
N TRP A 19 8.30 -20.31 -14.48
CA TRP A 19 7.68 -19.12 -15.07
C TRP A 19 6.94 -18.25 -14.05
N LEU A 20 6.21 -18.87 -13.11
CA LEU A 20 5.54 -18.15 -12.03
C LEU A 20 6.53 -17.49 -11.06
N TRP A 21 7.68 -18.13 -10.82
CA TRP A 21 8.72 -17.59 -9.95
C TRP A 21 9.56 -16.49 -10.62
N SER A 22 9.92 -16.67 -11.89
CA SER A 22 10.70 -15.73 -12.69
C SER A 22 9.84 -14.66 -13.38
N GLY A 23 8.51 -14.72 -13.21
CA GLY A 23 7.57 -13.85 -13.89
C GLY A 23 7.72 -12.37 -13.51
N PRO A 24 7.34 -11.45 -14.40
CA PRO A 24 7.52 -10.00 -14.25
C PRO A 24 6.70 -9.38 -13.10
N ILE A 25 5.85 -10.16 -12.43
CA ILE A 25 5.03 -9.69 -11.31
C ILE A 25 5.89 -9.38 -10.06
N ARG A 26 7.18 -9.79 -10.06
CA ARG A 26 8.15 -9.40 -9.05
C ARG A 26 8.65 -7.95 -9.15
N ASN A 27 8.23 -7.19 -10.16
CA ASN A 27 8.41 -5.73 -10.14
C ASN A 27 7.50 -5.11 -9.06
N MET A 28 7.91 -5.25 -7.80
CA MET A 28 7.49 -4.37 -6.72
C MET A 28 7.89 -2.96 -7.14
N ARG A 29 6.93 -2.21 -7.68
CA ARG A 29 7.10 -0.81 -8.06
C ARG A 29 7.60 -0.09 -6.80
N THR A 30 8.86 0.33 -6.80
CA THR A 30 9.39 1.18 -5.74
C THR A 30 8.66 2.52 -5.85
N VAL A 31 7.67 2.73 -4.99
CA VAL A 31 6.88 3.97 -4.98
C VAL A 31 7.84 5.11 -4.69
N THR A 32 7.91 6.08 -5.61
CA THR A 32 8.81 7.23 -5.49
C THR A 32 8.44 8.07 -4.27
N PHE A 33 9.39 8.90 -3.78
CA PHE A 33 9.13 9.77 -2.64
C PHE A 33 7.91 10.68 -2.88
N GLU A 34 7.77 11.20 -4.10
CA GLU A 34 6.66 12.07 -4.50
C GLU A 34 5.32 11.32 -4.51
N GLU A 35 5.26 10.14 -5.13
CA GLU A 35 4.05 9.30 -5.10
C GLU A 35 3.66 8.93 -3.66
N GLN A 36 4.63 8.69 -2.77
CA GLN A 36 4.34 8.45 -1.34
C GLN A 36 3.75 9.67 -0.65
N MET A 37 4.24 10.87 -0.96
CA MET A 37 3.70 12.10 -0.40
C MET A 37 2.27 12.37 -0.89
N GLU A 38 1.99 12.07 -2.17
CA GLU A 38 0.63 12.12 -2.72
C GLU A 38 -0.29 11.11 -2.03
N LEU A 39 0.18 9.87 -1.84
CA LEU A 39 -0.54 8.83 -1.10
C LEU A 39 -0.84 9.26 0.34
N ASN A 40 0.10 9.89 1.04
CA ASN A 40 -0.11 10.40 2.39
C ASN A 40 -1.20 11.47 2.43
N LEU A 41 -1.19 12.40 1.46
CA LEU A 41 -2.22 13.43 1.32
C LEU A 41 -3.60 12.84 1.04
N ASP A 42 -3.69 11.87 0.14
CA ASP A 42 -4.94 11.20 -0.20
C ASP A 42 -5.49 10.38 0.99
N ASN A 43 -4.62 9.65 1.69
CA ASN A 43 -4.96 8.94 2.93
C ASN A 43 -5.53 9.88 4.00
N MET A 44 -4.89 11.03 4.20
CA MET A 44 -5.38 12.07 5.13
C MET A 44 -6.76 12.60 4.71
N LYS A 45 -6.94 12.98 3.44
CA LYS A 45 -8.22 13.47 2.91
C LYS A 45 -9.35 12.45 3.08
N ARG A 46 -9.10 11.19 2.74
CA ARG A 46 -10.10 10.12 2.88
C ARG A 46 -10.50 9.88 4.33
N CYS A 47 -9.52 9.89 5.24
CA CYS A 47 -9.79 9.70 6.66
C CYS A 47 -10.59 10.86 7.25
N LEU A 48 -10.21 12.11 6.95
CA LEU A 48 -10.94 13.29 7.39
C LEU A 48 -12.39 13.27 6.88
N ARG A 49 -12.59 13.01 5.58
CA ARG A 49 -13.93 12.90 5.00
C ARG A 49 -14.78 11.83 5.68
N SER A 50 -14.18 10.69 6.02
CA SER A 50 -14.88 9.63 6.75
C SER A 50 -15.29 10.07 8.16
N LYS A 51 -14.42 10.80 8.86
CA LYS A 51 -14.74 11.36 10.19
C LYS A 51 -15.84 12.41 10.11
N GLU A 52 -15.80 13.30 9.11
CA GLU A 52 -16.85 14.29 8.85
C GLU A 52 -18.19 13.62 8.54
N TYR A 53 -18.18 12.58 7.70
CA TYR A 53 -19.39 11.81 7.39
C TYR A 53 -19.99 11.17 8.64
N VAL A 54 -19.16 10.53 9.48
CA VAL A 54 -19.62 9.95 10.75
C VAL A 54 -20.17 11.03 11.67
N ALA A 55 -19.49 12.18 11.79
CA ALA A 55 -19.97 13.29 12.60
C ALA A 55 -21.33 13.82 12.12
N GLY A 56 -21.51 13.97 10.81
CA GLY A 56 -22.79 14.37 10.22
C GLY A 56 -23.91 13.34 10.40
N ALA A 57 -23.58 12.05 10.30
CA ALA A 57 -24.56 10.96 10.41
C ALA A 57 -24.97 10.64 11.86
N THR A 58 -24.06 10.79 12.81
CA THR A 58 -24.26 10.36 14.21
C THR A 58 -24.37 11.52 15.21
N GLY A 59 -24.01 12.74 14.80
CA GLY A 59 -23.85 13.87 15.71
C GLY A 59 -22.60 13.79 16.60
N VAL A 60 -21.81 12.71 16.50
CA VAL A 60 -20.60 12.52 17.30
C VAL A 60 -19.38 12.99 16.51
N SER A 61 -18.87 14.18 16.84
CA SER A 61 -17.60 14.67 16.29
C SER A 61 -16.41 14.21 17.12
N SER A 62 -15.28 14.01 16.45
CA SER A 62 -13.99 13.81 17.10
C SER A 62 -13.41 15.16 17.47
N GLU A 63 -12.83 15.30 18.66
CA GLU A 63 -12.17 16.55 19.11
C GLU A 63 -10.96 16.91 18.24
N ASP A 64 -10.17 15.90 17.81
CA ASP A 64 -9.05 16.08 16.89
C ASP A 64 -9.07 15.02 15.77
N PRO A 65 -9.85 15.22 14.70
CA PRO A 65 -9.92 14.27 13.59
C PRO A 65 -8.61 14.24 12.79
N GLN A 66 -7.88 15.36 12.72
CA GLN A 66 -6.65 15.46 11.96
C GLN A 66 -5.51 14.68 12.60
N GLY A 67 -5.27 14.85 13.91
CA GLY A 67 -4.27 14.09 14.63
C GLY A 67 -4.58 12.60 14.71
N GLN A 68 -5.87 12.22 14.80
CA GLN A 68 -6.26 10.81 14.71
C GLN A 68 -5.94 10.22 13.33
N CYS A 69 -6.23 10.94 12.25
CA CYS A 69 -5.88 10.50 10.90
C CYS A 69 -4.37 10.44 10.68
N ALA A 70 -3.62 11.42 11.18
CA ALA A 70 -2.16 11.42 11.12
C ALA A 70 -1.56 10.22 11.88
N LYS A 71 -2.05 9.96 13.10
CA LYS A 71 -1.65 8.81 13.92
C LYS A 71 -1.97 7.48 13.23
N LYS A 72 -3.15 7.36 12.62
CA LYS A 72 -3.58 6.15 11.88
C LYS A 72 -2.59 5.75 10.79
N TYR A 73 -2.04 6.74 10.08
CA TYR A 73 -1.10 6.51 8.98
C TYR A 73 0.37 6.73 9.37
N ARG A 74 0.67 6.93 10.67
CA ARG A 74 2.03 7.25 11.17
C ARG A 74 2.65 8.42 10.40
N LEU A 75 1.87 9.49 10.25
CA LEU A 75 2.27 10.71 9.56
C LEU A 75 2.54 11.84 10.55
N TYR A 76 3.41 12.77 10.15
CA TYR A 76 3.61 14.04 10.81
C TYR A 76 3.62 15.18 9.78
N LEU A 77 3.22 16.36 10.24
CA LEU A 77 3.23 17.56 9.43
C LEU A 77 4.57 18.27 9.58
N HIS A 78 5.22 18.57 8.47
CA HIS A 78 6.44 19.38 8.43
C HIS A 78 6.37 20.27 7.19
N GLU A 79 6.60 21.58 7.33
CA GLU A 79 6.57 22.52 6.18
C GLU A 79 5.30 22.41 5.30
N GLY A 80 4.14 22.15 5.91
CA GLY A 80 2.87 22.00 5.20
C GLY A 80 2.67 20.68 4.44
N LYS A 81 3.59 19.72 4.55
CA LYS A 81 3.54 18.41 3.90
C LYS A 81 3.45 17.27 4.92
N TRP A 82 2.74 16.20 4.56
CA TRP A 82 2.58 15.01 5.39
C TRP A 82 3.65 13.97 5.07
N TYR A 83 4.54 13.74 6.02
CA TYR A 83 5.63 12.78 5.92
C TYR A 83 5.33 11.56 6.78
N SER A 84 5.78 10.38 6.36
CA SER A 84 5.73 9.18 7.17
C SER A 84 6.93 9.10 8.12
N PHE A 85 6.71 8.62 9.34
CA PHE A 85 7.79 8.31 10.28
C PHE A 85 8.68 7.15 9.81
N ASP A 86 8.15 6.27 8.97
CA ASP A 86 8.85 5.05 8.55
C ASP A 86 9.71 5.28 7.28
N GLN A 87 9.68 6.49 6.71
CA GLN A 87 10.38 6.81 5.46
C GLN A 87 11.68 7.59 5.71
N LYS A 88 12.76 7.21 5.01
CA LYS A 88 13.98 8.03 4.91
C LYS A 88 13.74 9.18 3.94
N ARG A 89 13.92 10.42 4.41
CA ARG A 89 13.86 11.62 3.56
C ARG A 89 15.02 11.61 2.55
N PRO A 90 14.82 11.97 1.27
CA PRO A 90 15.93 12.35 0.41
C PRO A 90 16.59 13.59 1.02
N GLY A 91 17.90 13.51 1.24
CA GLY A 91 18.73 14.62 1.75
C GLY A 91 19.21 15.53 0.64
#